data_AF-A0A518ICW1-F1
#
_entry.id   AF-A0A518ICW1-F1
#
_cell.length_a   1.000
_cell.length_b   1.000
_cell.length_c   1.000
_cell.angle_alpha   90.00
_cell.angle_beta   90.00
_cell.angle_gamma   90.00
#
_symmetry.space_group_name_H-M   'P 1'
#
loop_
_entity.id
_entity.type
_entity.pdbx_description
1 polymer ?
#
loop_
_entity_poly.entity_id
_entity_poly.type
_entity_poly.pdbx_seq_one_letter_code
_entity_poly.pdbx_strand_id
1 'polypeptide(L)'
;MSLVYPHFVALDSSTLGKVSRDFWSPEKQLREKARTFVKDLQNRNVFITLTLTHIIELLGPEDELLVKNRISFLRGLPFIAWLRPYGRIQFPGSIHDLLRHELHSVIHTAKCDWQSIIDHVRTDIWATGVGCELFVNDDLGWSMLQEYAQNLQRRGQYVASVVRTDPGNVKSLTIADSKKMPKRPKAERGSFTRQFATTMKKQLDQHGDKRLEATDLAAFDFANNMIKDIQKFEAAGGDPIQRMFEYYGIPQDLVTDEMSVEDIGQLAVYVKQLNLISKNIHPQTKVTVQEVPIDTLPSYVLQQRLAKIQEKAARVSGSDFGDGYIVPLILYADSVEVDKRTYEYLNQVQRSCPAIGSLMGHFFRSIDYAKIPDLCGIKA
;
A
#
# COMPACT_ATOMS: atom_id res chain seq x y z
N MET A 1 15.54 -4.06 37.74
CA MET A 1 14.75 -3.18 36.85
C MET A 1 14.21 -4.06 35.73
N SER A 2 12.90 -4.22 35.62
CA SER A 2 12.29 -4.83 34.44
C SER A 2 12.48 -3.88 33.26
N LEU A 3 13.10 -4.35 32.18
CA LEU A 3 13.14 -3.63 30.92
C LEU A 3 11.69 -3.42 30.46
N VAL A 4 11.28 -2.15 30.38
CA VAL A 4 9.98 -1.77 29.81
C VAL A 4 10.17 -1.78 28.29
N TYR A 5 9.57 -2.75 27.62
CA TYR A 5 9.60 -2.83 26.16
C TYR A 5 8.48 -1.96 25.58
N PRO A 6 8.77 -1.15 24.54
CA PRO A 6 7.74 -0.41 23.83
C PRO A 6 6.77 -1.38 23.15
N HIS A 7 5.47 -1.11 23.23
CA HIS A 7 4.45 -1.86 22.50
C HIS A 7 4.01 -1.05 21.27
N PHE A 8 4.39 -1.51 20.09
CA PHE A 8 4.17 -0.82 18.82
C PHE A 8 2.78 -1.11 18.26
N VAL A 9 1.96 -0.07 18.11
CA VAL A 9 0.57 -0.21 17.65
C VAL A 9 0.32 0.69 16.45
N ALA A 10 -0.02 0.08 15.31
CA ALA A 10 -0.51 0.79 14.14
C ALA A 10 -2.02 0.99 14.27
N LEU A 11 -2.44 2.26 14.27
CA LEU A 11 -3.86 2.63 14.33
C LEU A 11 -4.33 3.05 12.95
N ASP A 12 -5.59 2.76 12.63
CA ASP A 12 -6.17 3.26 11.40
C ASP A 12 -6.15 4.80 11.40
N SER A 13 -5.82 5.39 10.25
CA SER A 13 -5.84 6.85 10.07
C SER A 13 -7.20 7.45 10.38
N SER A 14 -8.29 6.69 10.17
CA SER A 14 -9.65 7.13 10.55
C SER A 14 -9.81 7.27 12.07
N THR A 15 -9.25 6.32 12.83
CA THR A 15 -9.20 6.36 14.29
C THR A 15 -8.35 7.54 14.76
N LEU A 16 -7.15 7.73 14.22
CA LEU A 16 -6.29 8.88 14.55
C LEU A 16 -6.99 10.21 14.24
N GLY A 17 -7.69 10.30 13.10
CA GLY A 17 -8.49 11.47 12.73
C GLY A 17 -9.65 11.73 13.70
N LYS A 18 -10.32 10.67 14.18
CA LYS A 18 -11.41 10.77 15.16
C LYS A 18 -10.90 11.23 16.52
N VAL A 19 -9.80 10.66 17.02
CA VAL A 19 -9.19 11.06 18.30
C VAL A 19 -8.76 12.52 18.24
N SER A 20 -8.09 12.93 17.15
CA SER A 20 -7.69 14.32 16.94
C SER A 20 -8.87 15.29 16.98
N ARG A 21 -9.97 14.97 16.29
CA ARG A 21 -11.19 15.79 16.30
C ARG A 21 -11.78 15.90 17.71
N ASP A 22 -11.90 14.78 18.42
CA ASP A 22 -12.47 14.77 19.77
C ASP A 22 -11.58 15.53 20.76
N PHE A 23 -10.25 15.48 20.59
CA PHE A 23 -9.28 16.21 21.41
C PHE A 23 -9.47 17.73 21.36
N TRP A 24 -9.85 18.27 20.20
CA TRP A 24 -10.12 19.69 19.97
C TRP A 24 -11.62 20.05 20.01
N SER A 25 -12.49 19.09 20.36
CA SER A 25 -13.94 19.29 20.36
C SER A 25 -14.36 20.41 21.33
N PRO A 26 -15.41 21.21 21.05
CA PRO A 26 -16.01 22.12 22.02
C PRO A 26 -16.73 21.38 23.17
N GLU A 27 -17.05 20.10 22.99
CA GLU A 27 -17.70 19.28 24.02
C GLU A 27 -16.69 18.74 25.03
N LYS A 28 -16.91 19.07 26.31
CA LYS A 28 -16.00 18.67 27.41
C LYS A 28 -15.82 17.14 27.49
N GLN A 29 -16.90 16.38 27.33
CA GLN A 29 -16.89 14.92 27.43
C GLN A 29 -16.00 14.28 26.36
N LEU A 30 -16.09 14.75 25.10
CA LEU A 30 -15.25 14.26 24.00
C LEU A 30 -13.77 14.62 24.20
N ARG A 31 -13.48 15.84 24.66
CA ARG A 31 -12.10 16.23 24.97
C ARG A 31 -11.49 15.39 26.08
N GLU A 32 -12.22 15.17 27.16
CA GLU A 32 -11.74 14.35 28.28
C GLU A 32 -11.53 12.90 27.87
N LYS A 33 -12.42 12.35 27.03
CA LYS A 33 -12.28 11.02 26.45
C LYS A 33 -11.00 10.88 25.63
N ALA A 34 -10.73 11.80 24.70
CA ALA A 34 -9.52 11.77 23.88
C ALA A 34 -8.24 11.94 24.70
N ARG A 35 -8.24 12.83 25.71
CA ARG A 35 -7.09 13.02 26.61
C ARG A 35 -6.82 11.79 27.49
N THR A 36 -7.88 11.17 28.01
CA THR A 36 -7.78 9.94 28.80
C THR A 36 -7.20 8.81 27.95
N PHE A 37 -7.69 8.66 26.72
CA PHE A 37 -7.14 7.69 25.76
C PHE A 37 -5.63 7.87 25.55
N VAL A 38 -5.15 9.09 25.28
CA VAL A 38 -3.70 9.36 25.12
C VAL A 38 -2.92 9.00 26.39
N LYS A 39 -3.46 9.34 27.57
CA LYS A 39 -2.85 9.01 28.86
C LYS A 39 -2.79 7.51 29.11
N ASP A 40 -3.83 6.76 28.73
CA ASP A 40 -3.89 5.31 28.90
C ASP A 40 -2.87 4.60 28.01
N LEU A 41 -2.71 5.04 26.76
CA LEU A 41 -1.64 4.55 25.88
C LEU A 41 -0.26 4.81 26.51
N GLN A 42 -0.05 6.03 27.02
CA GLN A 42 1.20 6.40 27.68
C GLN A 42 1.49 5.52 28.91
N ASN A 43 0.49 5.32 29.78
CA ASN A 43 0.63 4.50 30.99
C ASN A 43 0.95 3.04 30.68
N ARG A 44 0.55 2.54 29.51
CA ARG A 44 0.80 1.17 29.03
C ARG A 44 2.03 1.06 28.12
N ASN A 45 2.84 2.12 27.99
CA ASN A 45 4.01 2.18 27.11
C ASN A 45 3.69 1.82 25.64
N VAL A 46 2.51 2.25 25.18
CA VAL A 46 2.08 2.07 23.79
C VAL A 46 2.60 3.20 22.93
N PHE A 47 3.31 2.82 21.87
CA PHE A 47 3.82 3.72 20.85
C PHE A 47 2.89 3.64 19.65
N ILE A 48 2.24 4.76 19.30
CA ILE A 48 1.48 4.85 18.07
C ILE A 48 2.48 4.84 16.91
N THR A 49 2.42 3.81 16.06
CA THR A 49 3.32 3.68 14.91
C THR A 49 2.75 4.40 13.70
N LEU A 50 3.55 5.27 13.08
CA LEU A 50 3.18 6.06 11.92
C LEU A 50 4.02 5.67 10.71
N THR A 51 3.40 5.72 9.54
CA THR A 51 4.06 5.58 8.24
C THR A 51 3.71 6.77 7.37
N LEU A 52 4.42 6.94 6.25
CA LEU A 52 4.08 7.99 5.29
C LEU A 52 2.61 7.88 4.83
N THR A 53 2.07 6.66 4.71
CA THR A 53 0.65 6.45 4.39
C THR A 53 -0.29 7.06 5.42
N HIS A 54 -0.04 6.85 6.72
CA HIS A 54 -0.83 7.48 7.78
C HIS A 54 -0.79 9.00 7.68
N ILE A 55 0.40 9.57 7.41
CA ILE A 55 0.54 11.02 7.26
C ILE A 55 -0.25 11.52 6.05
N ILE A 56 -0.11 10.88 4.89
CA ILE A 56 -0.84 11.24 3.67
C ILE A 56 -2.36 11.21 3.89
N GLU A 57 -2.87 10.19 4.59
CA GLU A 57 -4.30 10.07 4.86
C GLU A 57 -4.80 11.13 5.85
N LEU A 58 -4.00 11.46 6.87
CA LEU A 58 -4.35 12.47 7.86
C LEU A 58 -4.27 13.90 7.29
N LEU A 59 -3.38 14.15 6.34
CA LEU A 59 -3.22 15.46 5.68
C LEU A 59 -4.07 15.63 4.42
N GLY A 60 -4.60 14.55 3.85
CA GLY A 60 -5.33 14.60 2.58
C GLY A 60 -6.62 15.44 2.54
N PRO A 61 -7.35 15.74 3.63
CA PRO A 61 -8.50 16.64 3.55
C PRO A 61 -8.18 18.04 3.00
N GLU A 62 -9.18 18.69 2.41
CA GLU A 62 -9.08 20.07 1.92
C GLU A 62 -9.19 21.12 3.03
N ASP A 63 -9.82 20.78 4.16
CA ASP A 63 -9.98 21.68 5.30
C ASP A 63 -8.63 21.92 6.01
N GLU A 64 -8.04 23.08 5.78
CA GLU A 64 -6.77 23.51 6.37
C GLU A 64 -6.80 23.55 7.90
N LEU A 65 -7.93 23.96 8.51
CA LEU A 65 -8.06 24.03 9.96
C LEU A 65 -8.09 22.62 10.55
N LEU A 66 -8.79 21.69 9.90
CA LEU A 66 -8.79 20.28 10.28
C LEU A 66 -7.38 19.70 10.21
N VAL A 67 -6.63 19.96 9.13
CA VAL A 67 -5.27 19.49 8.95
C VAL A 67 -4.33 20.07 10.01
N LYS A 68 -4.41 21.37 10.29
CA LYS A 68 -3.63 22.03 11.35
C LYS A 68 -3.90 21.44 12.73
N ASN A 69 -5.17 21.15 13.03
CA ASN A 69 -5.56 20.49 14.29
C ASN A 69 -5.01 19.06 14.39
N ARG A 70 -4.98 18.31 13.28
CA ARG A 70 -4.37 16.97 13.21
C ARG A 70 -2.87 17.02 13.45
N ILE A 71 -2.14 17.91 12.76
CA ILE A 71 -0.70 18.09 12.97
C ILE A 71 -0.42 18.49 14.43
N SER A 72 -1.18 19.45 14.97
CA SER A 72 -1.01 19.90 16.35
C SER A 72 -1.28 18.79 17.37
N PHE A 73 -2.28 17.94 17.10
CA PHE A 73 -2.55 16.75 17.91
C PHE A 73 -1.38 15.75 17.85
N LEU A 74 -0.93 15.39 16.65
CA LEU A 74 0.19 14.43 16.46
C LEU A 74 1.48 14.94 17.10
N ARG A 75 1.75 16.25 16.98
CA ARG A 75 2.88 16.93 17.64
C ARG A 75 2.81 16.84 19.17
N GLY A 76 1.61 16.79 19.73
CA GLY A 76 1.38 16.67 21.16
C GLY A 76 1.43 15.24 21.72
N LEU A 77 1.63 14.22 20.88
CA LEU A 77 1.67 12.84 21.35
C LEU A 77 2.95 12.55 22.14
N PRO A 78 2.85 11.91 23.33
CA PRO A 78 4.01 11.66 24.18
C PRO A 78 4.88 10.52 23.67
N PHE A 79 4.29 9.45 23.09
CA PHE A 79 5.02 8.30 22.58
C PHE A 79 4.56 7.97 21.17
N ILE A 80 5.47 8.15 20.21
CA ILE A 80 5.26 7.76 18.83
C ILE A 80 6.42 6.90 18.35
N ALA A 81 6.10 5.98 17.45
CA ALA A 81 7.08 5.31 16.61
C ALA A 81 6.79 5.68 15.16
N TRP A 82 7.79 5.66 14.30
CA TRP A 82 7.59 5.78 12.88
C TRP A 82 8.46 4.80 12.12
N LEU A 83 7.93 4.33 10.98
CA LEU A 83 8.68 3.50 10.06
C LEU A 83 9.94 4.26 9.67
N ARG A 84 11.11 3.68 9.95
CA ARG A 84 12.38 4.32 9.67
C ARG A 84 12.62 4.29 8.16
N PRO A 85 12.76 5.46 7.51
CA PRO A 85 13.10 5.47 6.08
C PRO A 85 14.48 4.85 5.90
N TYR A 86 14.65 4.09 4.82
CA TYR A 86 15.89 3.35 4.60
C TYR A 86 17.11 4.29 4.50
N GLY A 87 16.93 5.46 3.86
CA GLY A 87 17.96 6.51 3.75
C GLY A 87 18.13 7.39 4.99
N ARG A 88 17.45 7.11 6.11
CA ARG A 88 17.51 7.89 7.36
C ARG A 88 17.21 9.39 7.20
N ILE A 89 16.23 9.72 6.36
CA ILE A 89 15.67 11.08 6.25
C ILE A 89 14.73 11.41 7.43
N GLN A 90 14.33 12.68 7.56
CA GLN A 90 13.54 13.17 8.70
C GLN A 90 12.05 12.78 8.67
N PHE A 91 11.54 12.25 7.56
CA PHE A 91 10.12 11.86 7.41
C PHE A 91 9.89 10.37 7.70
N PRO A 92 8.67 9.97 8.09
CA PRO A 92 8.30 8.56 8.17
C PRO A 92 8.52 7.85 6.83
N GLY A 93 9.01 6.63 6.89
CA GLY A 93 9.15 5.74 5.77
C GLY A 93 7.80 5.34 5.17
N SER A 94 7.85 4.99 3.90
CA SER A 94 6.74 4.41 3.14
C SER A 94 6.84 2.89 3.11
N ILE A 95 5.84 2.23 2.53
CA ILE A 95 5.92 0.80 2.23
C ILE A 95 7.16 0.42 1.39
N HIS A 96 7.66 1.32 0.54
CA HIS A 96 8.88 1.07 -0.21
C HIS A 96 10.10 0.98 0.70
N ASP A 97 10.13 1.73 1.80
CA ASP A 97 11.19 1.64 2.80
C ASP A 97 11.12 0.31 3.56
N LEU A 98 9.92 -0.15 3.91
CA LEU A 98 9.72 -1.48 4.50
C LEU A 98 10.26 -2.58 3.57
N LEU A 99 9.86 -2.56 2.30
CA LEU A 99 10.34 -3.53 1.32
C LEU A 99 11.85 -3.43 1.06
N ARG A 100 12.45 -2.24 1.21
CA ARG A 100 13.91 -2.09 1.17
C ARG A 100 14.60 -2.77 2.35
N HIS A 101 14.04 -2.67 3.56
CA HIS A 101 14.57 -3.38 4.72
C HIS A 101 14.47 -4.91 4.55
N GLU A 102 13.35 -5.41 4.01
CA GLU A 102 13.22 -6.83 3.67
C GLU A 102 14.25 -7.24 2.61
N LEU A 103 14.38 -6.46 1.53
CA LEU A 103 15.36 -6.73 0.47
C LEU A 103 16.80 -6.70 0.98
N HIS A 104 17.15 -5.76 1.88
CA HIS A 104 18.46 -5.72 2.52
C HIS A 104 18.73 -7.01 3.29
N SER A 105 17.72 -7.54 4.00
CA SER A 105 17.84 -8.80 4.74
C SER A 105 18.15 -9.97 3.80
N VAL A 106 17.51 -10.00 2.64
CA VAL A 106 17.75 -11.04 1.63
C VAL A 106 19.15 -10.93 1.04
N ILE A 107 19.52 -9.74 0.56
CA ILE A 107 20.73 -9.55 -0.26
C ILE A 107 22.01 -9.44 0.59
N HIS A 108 21.96 -8.72 1.71
CA HIS A 108 23.16 -8.41 2.50
C HIS A 108 23.33 -9.32 3.71
N THR A 109 22.27 -9.97 4.18
CA THR A 109 22.33 -10.89 5.34
C THR A 109 21.91 -12.32 5.01
N ALA A 110 21.67 -12.62 3.73
CA ALA A 110 21.35 -13.95 3.20
C ALA A 110 20.17 -14.64 3.91
N LYS A 111 19.18 -13.85 4.35
CA LYS A 111 17.95 -14.39 4.95
C LYS A 111 16.95 -14.73 3.84
N CYS A 112 16.56 -15.99 3.74
CA CYS A 112 15.69 -16.46 2.65
C CYS A 112 14.29 -16.91 3.11
N ASP A 113 14.09 -17.23 4.39
CA ASP A 113 12.77 -17.54 4.94
C ASP A 113 12.10 -16.30 5.55
N TRP A 114 10.77 -16.26 5.50
CA TRP A 114 10.00 -15.09 5.96
C TRP A 114 10.20 -14.76 7.43
N GLN A 115 10.31 -15.76 8.32
CA GLN A 115 10.50 -15.52 9.75
C GLN A 115 11.85 -14.82 10.00
N SER A 116 12.92 -15.34 9.41
CA SER A 116 14.26 -14.74 9.52
C SER A 116 14.33 -13.32 8.95
N ILE A 117 13.63 -13.04 7.83
CA ILE A 117 13.54 -11.69 7.26
C ILE A 117 12.81 -10.77 8.24
N ILE A 118 11.64 -11.20 8.74
CA ILE A 118 10.82 -10.41 9.66
C ILE A 118 11.60 -10.08 10.92
N ASP A 119 12.23 -11.08 11.55
CA ASP A 119 13.00 -10.89 12.77
C ASP A 119 14.18 -9.94 12.58
N HIS A 120 14.88 -10.03 11.43
CA HIS A 120 15.96 -9.10 11.12
C HIS A 120 15.45 -7.67 10.99
N VAL A 121 14.40 -7.45 10.20
CA VAL A 121 13.83 -6.13 9.96
C VAL A 121 13.28 -5.50 11.25
N ARG A 122 12.62 -6.29 12.12
CA ARG A 122 12.09 -5.82 13.42
C ARG A 122 13.15 -5.15 14.30
N THR A 123 14.43 -5.50 14.13
CA THR A 123 15.51 -4.91 14.92
C THR A 123 15.79 -3.43 14.63
N ASP A 124 15.47 -2.94 13.42
CA ASP A 124 15.82 -1.56 12.99
C ASP A 124 14.66 -0.77 12.34
N ILE A 125 13.51 -1.40 12.11
CA ILE A 125 12.40 -0.81 11.36
C ILE A 125 11.76 0.39 12.05
N TRP A 126 11.77 0.46 13.38
CA TRP A 126 11.11 1.53 14.14
C TRP A 126 12.11 2.58 14.62
N ALA A 127 11.83 3.84 14.34
CA ALA A 127 12.37 4.96 15.10
C ALA A 127 11.32 5.38 16.15
N THR A 128 11.76 5.82 17.33
CA THR A 128 10.89 6.17 18.45
C THR A 128 11.21 7.57 18.94
N GLY A 129 10.20 8.29 19.40
CA GLY A 129 10.37 9.64 19.93
C GLY A 129 9.06 10.24 20.43
N VAL A 130 9.09 11.56 20.60
CA VAL A 130 7.90 12.36 20.93
C VAL A 130 7.32 13.01 19.67
N GLY A 131 6.03 13.35 19.69
CA GLY A 131 5.35 13.96 18.55
C GLY A 131 6.05 15.18 17.97
N CYS A 132 6.62 16.03 18.83
CA CYS A 132 7.27 17.27 18.40
C CYS A 132 8.65 17.09 17.72
N GLU A 133 9.26 15.90 17.82
CA GLU A 133 10.49 15.58 17.08
C GLU A 133 10.19 15.24 15.61
N LEU A 134 9.12 14.50 15.37
CA LEU A 134 8.69 14.12 14.02
C LEU A 134 7.91 15.25 13.33
N PHE A 135 7.01 15.89 14.06
CA PHE A 135 6.15 16.95 13.55
C PHE A 135 6.71 18.33 13.89
N VAL A 136 7.85 18.69 13.30
CA VAL A 136 8.48 20.00 13.50
C VAL A 136 7.57 21.16 13.07
N ASN A 137 7.83 22.36 13.60
CA ASN A 137 7.04 23.55 13.30
C ASN A 137 7.45 24.17 11.95
N ASP A 138 7.18 23.44 10.87
CA ASP A 138 7.43 23.84 9.49
C ASP A 138 6.12 23.83 8.69
N ASP A 139 5.36 24.92 8.80
CA ASP A 139 4.06 25.05 8.12
C ASP A 139 4.21 24.92 6.59
N LEU A 140 5.33 25.39 6.02
CA LEU A 140 5.59 25.28 4.57
C LEU A 140 5.78 23.81 4.15
N GLY A 141 6.58 23.06 4.92
CA GLY A 141 6.80 21.63 4.70
C GLY A 141 5.50 20.82 4.74
N TRP A 142 4.64 21.11 5.71
CA TRP A 142 3.35 20.42 5.84
C TRP A 142 2.35 20.79 4.74
N SER A 143 2.29 22.05 4.31
CA SER A 143 1.45 22.46 3.18
C SER A 143 1.87 21.80 1.87
N MET A 144 3.17 21.70 1.58
CA MET A 144 3.67 20.97 0.41
C MET A 144 3.28 19.49 0.46
N LEU A 145 3.37 18.87 1.64
CA LEU A 145 2.97 17.48 1.82
C LEU A 145 1.45 17.28 1.68
N GLN A 146 0.64 18.26 2.09
CA GLN A 146 -0.81 18.23 1.90
C GLN A 146 -1.19 18.24 0.42
N GLU A 147 -0.60 19.12 -0.39
CA GLU A 147 -0.85 19.14 -1.84
C GLU A 147 -0.46 17.80 -2.49
N TYR A 148 0.70 17.27 -2.09
CA TYR A 148 1.14 15.94 -2.52
C TYR A 148 0.17 14.83 -2.11
N ALA A 149 -0.34 14.87 -0.87
CA ALA A 149 -1.30 13.91 -0.35
C ALA A 149 -2.63 13.94 -1.11
N GLN A 150 -3.16 15.12 -1.42
CA GLN A 150 -4.38 15.30 -2.21
C GLN A 150 -4.21 14.73 -3.62
N ASN A 151 -3.05 14.98 -4.25
CA ASN A 151 -2.72 14.42 -5.56
C ASN A 151 -2.62 12.88 -5.53
N LEU A 152 -1.99 12.33 -4.48
CA LEU A 152 -1.90 10.88 -4.29
C LEU A 152 -3.26 10.24 -4.04
N GLN A 153 -4.15 10.85 -3.26
CA GLN A 153 -5.49 10.31 -3.01
C GLN A 153 -6.31 10.23 -4.30
N ARG A 154 -6.32 11.31 -5.10
CA ARG A 154 -6.99 11.31 -6.42
C ARG A 154 -6.45 10.23 -7.35
N ARG A 155 -5.12 10.09 -7.41
CA ARG A 155 -4.47 9.04 -8.22
C ARG A 155 -4.75 7.64 -7.69
N GLY A 156 -4.76 7.45 -6.38
CA GLY A 156 -5.07 6.18 -5.73
C GLY A 156 -6.48 5.69 -6.03
N GLN A 157 -7.47 6.59 -6.01
CA GLN A 157 -8.86 6.29 -6.39
C GLN A 157 -8.96 5.82 -7.85
N TYR A 158 -8.27 6.50 -8.77
CA TYR A 158 -8.19 6.09 -10.17
C TYR A 158 -7.57 4.70 -10.32
N VAL A 159 -6.39 4.48 -9.73
CA VAL A 159 -5.68 3.20 -9.83
C VAL A 159 -6.51 2.05 -9.25
N ALA A 160 -7.06 2.21 -8.05
CA ALA A 160 -7.87 1.21 -7.38
C ALA A 160 -9.10 0.81 -8.22
N SER A 161 -9.69 1.78 -8.93
CA SER A 161 -10.85 1.54 -9.80
C SER A 161 -10.45 0.84 -11.11
N VAL A 162 -9.33 1.24 -11.72
CA VAL A 162 -8.85 0.68 -13.00
C VAL A 162 -8.39 -0.77 -12.87
N VAL A 163 -7.68 -1.12 -11.80
CA VAL A 163 -7.14 -2.49 -11.56
C VAL A 163 -8.24 -3.56 -11.55
N ARG A 164 -9.47 -3.19 -11.16
CA ARG A 164 -10.64 -4.11 -11.15
C ARG A 164 -11.39 -4.20 -12.47
N THR A 165 -10.93 -3.51 -13.51
CA THR A 165 -11.47 -3.68 -14.85
C THR A 165 -10.75 -4.82 -15.58
N ASP A 166 -11.49 -5.58 -16.37
CA ASP A 166 -10.96 -6.57 -17.30
C ASP A 166 -11.80 -6.53 -18.59
N PRO A 167 -11.69 -5.44 -19.36
CA PRO A 167 -12.44 -5.27 -20.59
C PRO A 167 -12.01 -6.33 -21.61
N GLY A 168 -12.87 -7.33 -21.82
CA GLY A 168 -12.64 -8.41 -22.77
C GLY A 168 -12.09 -9.71 -22.16
N ASN A 169 -12.08 -9.85 -20.83
CA ASN A 169 -11.58 -11.04 -20.12
C ASN A 169 -10.15 -11.40 -20.54
N VAL A 170 -9.28 -10.39 -20.62
CA VAL A 170 -7.92 -10.52 -21.14
C VAL A 170 -6.99 -11.07 -20.07
N LYS A 171 -7.30 -10.87 -18.78
CA LYS A 171 -6.43 -11.30 -17.66
C LYS A 171 -6.10 -12.81 -17.73
N SER A 172 -7.07 -13.66 -18.04
CA SER A 172 -6.90 -15.11 -18.10
C SER A 172 -6.36 -15.64 -19.43
N LEU A 173 -6.14 -14.78 -20.43
CA LEU A 173 -5.60 -15.18 -21.72
C LEU A 173 -4.13 -15.61 -21.55
N THR A 174 -3.78 -16.79 -22.06
CA THR A 174 -2.40 -17.29 -22.04
C THR A 174 -1.53 -16.57 -23.07
N ILE A 175 -0.21 -16.55 -22.87
CA ILE A 175 0.73 -16.04 -23.88
C ILE A 175 0.65 -16.86 -25.17
N ALA A 176 0.48 -18.17 -25.09
CA ALA A 176 0.25 -19.03 -26.25
C ALA A 176 -0.96 -18.60 -27.08
N ASP A 177 -2.08 -18.28 -26.42
CA ASP A 177 -3.30 -17.88 -27.10
C ASP A 177 -3.24 -16.44 -27.61
N SER A 178 -2.58 -15.55 -26.86
CA SER A 178 -2.31 -14.18 -27.30
C SER A 178 -1.48 -14.15 -28.59
N LYS A 179 -0.52 -15.07 -28.77
CA LYS A 179 0.29 -15.17 -30.00
C LYS A 179 -0.52 -15.59 -31.22
N LYS A 180 -1.62 -16.33 -31.02
CA LYS A 180 -2.51 -16.79 -32.11
C LYS A 180 -3.53 -15.74 -32.53
N MET A 181 -3.73 -14.70 -31.72
CA MET A 181 -4.71 -13.66 -32.04
C MET A 181 -4.28 -12.83 -33.25
N PRO A 182 -5.18 -12.57 -34.21
CA PRO A 182 -4.85 -11.76 -35.37
C PRO A 182 -4.50 -10.34 -34.96
N LYS A 183 -3.44 -9.78 -35.57
CA LYS A 183 -3.10 -8.37 -35.36
C LYS A 183 -4.24 -7.49 -35.86
N ARG A 184 -4.75 -6.62 -34.99
CA ARG A 184 -5.83 -5.71 -35.36
C ARG A 184 -5.36 -4.71 -36.44
N PRO A 185 -6.07 -4.60 -37.58
CA PRO A 185 -5.75 -3.62 -38.60
C PRO A 185 -5.74 -2.19 -38.06
N LYS A 186 -4.83 -1.34 -38.58
CA LYS A 186 -4.73 0.07 -38.13
C LYS A 186 -6.05 0.84 -38.31
N ALA A 187 -6.79 0.56 -39.38
CA ALA A 187 -8.07 1.20 -39.67
C ALA A 187 -9.16 0.90 -38.62
N GLU A 188 -9.09 -0.25 -37.95
CA GLU A 188 -10.07 -0.70 -36.95
C GLU A 188 -9.69 -0.29 -35.52
N ARG A 189 -8.54 0.36 -35.32
CA ARG A 189 -8.10 0.75 -33.97
C ARG A 189 -9.02 1.78 -33.34
N GLY A 190 -9.47 2.78 -34.11
CA GLY A 190 -10.33 3.84 -33.59
C GLY A 190 -11.69 3.33 -33.09
N SER A 191 -12.31 2.39 -33.81
CA SER A 191 -13.55 1.74 -33.36
C SER A 191 -13.32 0.86 -32.13
N PHE A 192 -12.22 0.10 -32.11
CA PHE A 192 -11.82 -0.69 -30.95
C PHE A 192 -11.57 0.18 -29.71
N THR A 193 -10.86 1.31 -29.81
CA THR A 193 -10.63 2.23 -28.68
C THR A 193 -11.94 2.66 -28.04
N ARG A 194 -12.93 3.04 -28.88
CA ARG A 194 -14.23 3.50 -28.41
C ARG A 194 -14.99 2.37 -27.72
N GLN A 195 -15.02 1.17 -28.32
CA GLN A 195 -15.70 0.02 -27.73
C GLN A 195 -15.04 -0.43 -26.42
N PHE A 196 -13.71 -0.43 -26.38
CA PHE A 196 -12.93 -0.71 -25.18
C PHE A 196 -13.23 0.31 -24.08
N ALA A 197 -13.18 1.62 -24.40
CA ALA A 197 -13.49 2.68 -23.45
C ALA A 197 -14.92 2.58 -22.92
N THR A 198 -15.91 2.28 -23.77
CA THR A 198 -17.31 2.05 -23.34
C THR A 198 -17.43 0.87 -22.38
N THR A 199 -16.73 -0.24 -22.67
CA THR A 199 -16.74 -1.43 -21.81
C THR A 199 -16.07 -1.15 -20.47
N MET A 200 -14.92 -0.48 -20.50
CA MET A 200 -14.17 -0.07 -19.32
C MET A 200 -14.98 0.90 -18.46
N LYS A 201 -15.64 1.90 -19.05
CA LYS A 201 -16.54 2.82 -18.34
C LYS A 201 -17.63 2.06 -17.61
N LYS A 202 -18.30 1.12 -18.28
CA LYS A 202 -19.34 0.29 -17.64
C LYS A 202 -18.80 -0.47 -16.43
N GLN A 203 -17.59 -1.02 -16.52
CA GLN A 203 -16.96 -1.70 -15.39
C GLN A 203 -16.56 -0.73 -14.27
N LEU A 204 -16.05 0.46 -14.60
CA LEU A 204 -15.76 1.52 -13.62
C LEU A 204 -17.03 1.97 -12.89
N ASP A 205 -18.13 2.20 -13.59
CA ASP A 205 -19.41 2.61 -13.00
C ASP A 205 -20.00 1.53 -12.08
N GLN A 206 -19.78 0.25 -12.42
CA GLN A 206 -20.29 -0.89 -11.65
C GLN A 206 -19.44 -1.19 -10.41
N HIS A 207 -18.12 -1.27 -10.59
CA HIS A 207 -17.20 -1.83 -9.61
C HIS A 207 -16.19 -0.84 -9.02
N GLY A 208 -15.96 0.29 -9.69
CA GLY A 208 -15.01 1.33 -9.25
C GLY A 208 -15.46 2.08 -8.00
N ASP A 209 -14.56 2.93 -7.49
CA ASP A 209 -14.88 3.83 -6.38
C ASP A 209 -15.93 4.86 -6.84
N LYS A 210 -17.01 5.03 -6.05
CA LYS A 210 -18.08 5.99 -6.34
C LYS A 210 -17.62 7.45 -6.40
N ARG A 211 -16.48 7.75 -5.79
CA ARG A 211 -15.87 9.09 -5.78
C ARG A 211 -15.05 9.38 -7.03
N LEU A 212 -14.82 8.38 -7.89
CA LEU A 212 -14.13 8.61 -9.16
C LEU A 212 -15.03 9.47 -10.06
N GLU A 213 -14.65 10.74 -10.21
CA GLU A 213 -15.32 11.65 -11.13
C GLU A 213 -14.92 11.37 -12.58
N ALA A 214 -15.82 11.69 -13.52
CA ALA A 214 -15.59 11.58 -14.96
C ALA A 214 -15.06 10.20 -15.43
N THR A 215 -15.77 9.12 -15.08
CA THR A 215 -15.44 7.74 -15.48
C THR A 215 -15.28 7.57 -17.00
N ASP A 216 -15.99 8.37 -17.78
CA ASP A 216 -15.82 8.49 -19.24
C ASP A 216 -14.40 8.89 -19.63
N LEU A 217 -13.90 10.01 -19.10
CA LEU A 217 -12.55 10.52 -19.40
C LEU A 217 -11.49 9.53 -18.92
N ALA A 218 -11.65 8.99 -17.72
CA ALA A 218 -10.77 7.98 -17.13
C ALA A 218 -10.61 6.73 -18.04
N ALA A 219 -11.72 6.23 -18.58
CA ALA A 219 -11.74 5.08 -19.49
C ALA A 219 -11.10 5.41 -20.85
N PHE A 220 -11.40 6.59 -21.40
CA PHE A 220 -10.81 7.04 -22.67
C PHE A 220 -9.29 7.26 -22.56
N ASP A 221 -8.81 7.88 -21.49
CA ASP A 221 -7.39 8.12 -21.25
C ASP A 221 -6.62 6.81 -21.13
N PHE A 222 -7.18 5.83 -20.41
CA PHE A 222 -6.58 4.49 -20.33
C PHE A 222 -6.51 3.81 -21.70
N ALA A 223 -7.60 3.82 -22.47
CA ALA A 223 -7.64 3.23 -23.81
C ALA A 223 -6.63 3.89 -24.77
N ASN A 224 -6.49 5.21 -24.68
CA ASN A 224 -5.51 5.97 -25.48
C ASN A 224 -4.07 5.64 -25.08
N ASN A 225 -3.79 5.52 -23.78
CA ASN A 225 -2.45 5.15 -23.30
C ASN A 225 -2.06 3.73 -23.75
N MET A 226 -2.99 2.77 -23.71
CA MET A 226 -2.75 1.42 -24.22
C MET A 226 -2.37 1.43 -25.71
N ILE A 227 -3.06 2.23 -26.54
CA ILE A 227 -2.75 2.33 -27.98
C ILE A 227 -1.40 2.99 -28.23
N LYS A 228 -1.05 4.02 -27.46
CA LYS A 228 0.27 4.64 -27.55
C LYS A 228 1.37 3.62 -27.26
N ASP A 229 1.19 2.76 -26.27
CA ASP A 229 2.17 1.73 -25.94
C ASP A 229 2.26 0.66 -27.03
N ILE A 230 1.12 0.18 -27.57
CA ILE A 230 1.11 -0.73 -28.73
C ILE A 230 1.84 -0.12 -29.93
N GLN A 231 1.61 1.16 -30.24
CA GLN A 231 2.28 1.85 -31.34
C GLN A 231 3.80 1.92 -31.16
N LYS A 232 4.29 2.12 -29.92
CA LYS A 232 5.73 2.09 -29.62
C LYS A 232 6.32 0.70 -29.88
N PHE A 233 5.64 -0.37 -29.45
CA PHE A 233 6.11 -1.75 -29.67
C PHE A 233 6.18 -2.09 -31.15
N GLU A 234 5.19 -1.66 -31.94
CA GLU A 234 5.20 -1.85 -33.40
C GLU A 234 6.30 -1.05 -34.09
N ALA A 235 6.52 0.20 -33.68
CA ALA A 235 7.57 1.05 -34.24
C ALA A 235 8.98 0.50 -33.98
N ALA A 236 9.18 -0.23 -32.88
CA ALA A 236 10.44 -0.91 -32.56
C ALA A 236 10.73 -2.14 -33.46
N GLY A 237 9.76 -2.60 -34.25
CA GLY A 237 9.87 -3.77 -35.12
C GLY A 237 10.05 -5.10 -34.38
N GLY A 238 9.94 -6.23 -35.08
CA GLY A 238 10.05 -7.58 -34.49
C GLY A 238 8.72 -8.10 -33.92
N ASP A 239 8.81 -9.06 -33.00
CA ASP A 239 7.63 -9.63 -32.32
C ASP A 239 7.09 -8.64 -31.26
N PRO A 240 5.84 -8.14 -31.38
CA PRO A 240 5.29 -7.16 -30.45
C PRO A 240 5.20 -7.66 -29.00
N ILE A 241 5.00 -8.96 -28.79
CA ILE A 241 4.93 -9.55 -27.44
C ILE A 241 6.32 -9.52 -26.80
N GLN A 242 7.36 -9.94 -27.54
CA GLN A 242 8.74 -9.80 -27.10
C GLN A 242 9.12 -8.34 -26.77
N ARG A 243 8.73 -7.39 -27.62
CA ARG A 243 8.95 -5.95 -27.37
C ARG A 243 8.24 -5.43 -26.13
N MET A 244 7.04 -5.94 -25.85
CA MET A 244 6.31 -5.61 -24.63
C MET A 244 7.10 -6.07 -23.39
N PHE A 245 7.63 -7.30 -23.40
CA PHE A 245 8.43 -7.82 -22.29
C PHE A 245 9.70 -6.98 -22.07
N GLU A 246 10.42 -6.65 -23.14
CA GLU A 246 11.59 -5.77 -23.09
C GLU A 246 11.25 -4.39 -22.51
N TYR A 247 10.14 -3.79 -22.96
CA TYR A 247 9.70 -2.48 -22.49
C TYR A 247 9.38 -2.45 -20.99
N TYR A 248 8.80 -3.53 -20.47
CA TYR A 248 8.51 -3.66 -19.05
C TYR A 248 9.67 -4.25 -18.23
N GLY A 249 10.79 -4.59 -18.88
CA GLY A 249 11.99 -5.14 -18.24
C GLY A 249 11.84 -6.59 -17.77
N ILE A 250 10.88 -7.33 -18.32
CA ILE A 250 10.58 -8.71 -17.93
C ILE A 250 11.65 -9.64 -18.53
N PRO A 251 12.38 -10.44 -17.72
CA PRO A 251 13.32 -11.41 -18.25
C PRO A 251 12.59 -12.52 -19.03
N GLN A 252 13.01 -12.74 -20.28
CA GLN A 252 12.32 -13.68 -21.19
C GLN A 252 12.43 -15.14 -20.71
N ASP A 253 13.49 -15.49 -19.98
CA ASP A 253 13.71 -16.80 -19.37
C ASP A 253 12.69 -17.13 -18.27
N LEU A 254 11.99 -16.14 -17.73
CA LEU A 254 10.94 -16.32 -16.74
C LEU A 254 9.54 -16.38 -17.35
N VAL A 255 9.41 -16.21 -18.67
CA VAL A 255 8.12 -16.23 -19.36
C VAL A 255 7.88 -17.60 -19.99
N THR A 256 6.76 -18.24 -19.62
CA THR A 256 6.28 -19.46 -20.28
C THR A 256 5.01 -19.21 -21.08
N ASP A 257 4.71 -20.09 -22.02
CA ASP A 257 3.54 -19.97 -22.90
C ASP A 257 2.21 -20.19 -22.15
N GLU A 258 2.25 -20.86 -21.00
CA GLU A 258 1.12 -21.12 -20.10
C GLU A 258 0.79 -19.93 -19.19
N MET A 259 1.72 -19.00 -18.99
CA MET A 259 1.48 -17.81 -18.19
C MET A 259 0.33 -16.99 -18.79
N SER A 260 -0.54 -16.49 -17.92
CA SER A 260 -1.61 -15.58 -18.31
C SER A 260 -1.09 -14.14 -18.45
N VAL A 261 -1.85 -13.28 -19.15
CA VAL A 261 -1.58 -11.83 -19.20
C VAL A 261 -1.55 -11.24 -17.79
N GLU A 262 -2.37 -11.75 -16.87
CA GLU A 262 -2.34 -11.36 -15.47
C GLU A 262 -1.01 -11.72 -14.78
N ASP A 263 -0.50 -12.94 -14.99
CA ASP A 263 0.77 -13.38 -14.42
C ASP A 263 1.94 -12.51 -14.92
N ILE A 264 1.93 -12.19 -16.21
CA ILE A 264 2.90 -11.26 -16.81
C ILE A 264 2.76 -9.86 -16.24
N GLY A 265 1.54 -9.37 -16.04
CA GLY A 265 1.27 -8.10 -15.39
C GLY A 265 1.82 -8.05 -13.95
N GLN A 266 1.59 -9.11 -13.17
CA GLN A 266 2.11 -9.24 -11.81
C GLN A 266 3.64 -9.25 -11.80
N LEU A 267 4.27 -10.00 -12.71
CA LEU A 267 5.73 -10.03 -12.87
C LEU A 267 6.29 -8.67 -13.28
N ALA A 268 5.65 -7.96 -14.21
CA ALA A 268 6.07 -6.62 -14.64
C ALA A 268 6.02 -5.60 -13.49
N VAL A 269 4.96 -5.64 -12.68
CA VAL A 269 4.81 -4.80 -11.48
C VAL A 269 5.91 -5.14 -10.48
N TYR A 270 6.15 -6.43 -10.22
CA TYR A 270 7.18 -6.86 -9.30
C TYR A 270 8.58 -6.43 -9.74
N VAL A 271 8.95 -6.62 -11.02
CA VAL A 271 10.25 -6.18 -11.55
C VAL A 271 10.44 -4.67 -11.41
N LYS A 272 9.42 -3.86 -11.73
CA LYS A 272 9.48 -2.42 -11.54
C LYS A 272 9.65 -2.04 -10.08
N GLN A 273 8.94 -2.72 -9.18
CA GLN A 273 9.04 -2.49 -7.75
C GLN A 273 10.42 -2.89 -7.22
N LEU A 274 10.94 -4.05 -7.61
CA LEU A 274 12.27 -4.55 -7.26
C LEU A 274 13.37 -3.57 -7.71
N ASN A 275 13.27 -3.04 -8.93
CA ASN A 275 14.15 -1.99 -9.44
C ASN A 275 14.06 -0.69 -8.63
N LEU A 276 12.86 -0.31 -8.18
CA LEU A 276 12.65 0.89 -7.37
C LEU A 276 13.22 0.75 -5.96
N ILE A 277 13.03 -0.40 -5.32
CA ILE A 277 13.51 -0.64 -3.95
C ILE A 277 15.01 -0.94 -3.93
N SER A 278 15.57 -1.63 -4.93
CA SER A 278 17.01 -1.85 -5.04
C SER A 278 17.79 -0.57 -5.35
N LYS A 279 17.14 0.45 -5.93
CA LYS A 279 17.74 1.77 -6.13
C LYS A 279 18.14 2.37 -4.77
N ASN A 280 19.44 2.60 -4.61
CA ASN A 280 20.08 3.09 -3.38
C ASN A 280 20.03 2.11 -2.20
N ILE A 281 19.96 0.81 -2.46
CA ILE A 281 20.32 -0.17 -1.44
C ILE A 281 21.82 -0.05 -1.14
N HIS A 282 22.20 -0.21 0.13
CA HIS A 282 23.56 0.01 0.60
C HIS A 282 24.04 -1.18 1.46
N PRO A 283 25.21 -1.78 1.14
CA PRO A 283 26.06 -1.53 -0.03
C PRO A 283 25.34 -1.70 -1.39
N GLN A 284 25.79 -0.98 -2.41
CA GLN A 284 25.16 -1.07 -3.73
C GLN A 284 25.27 -2.50 -4.27
N THR A 285 24.15 -3.06 -4.70
CA THR A 285 24.09 -4.42 -5.25
C THR A 285 23.07 -4.45 -6.37
N LYS A 286 23.46 -5.05 -7.50
CA LYS A 286 22.52 -5.31 -8.59
C LYS A 286 21.62 -6.46 -8.14
N VAL A 287 20.31 -6.28 -8.24
CA VAL A 287 19.32 -7.27 -7.83
C VAL A 287 18.47 -7.65 -9.04
N THR A 288 18.26 -8.95 -9.22
CA THR A 288 17.42 -9.52 -10.26
C THR A 288 16.25 -10.30 -9.64
N VAL A 289 15.20 -10.50 -10.42
CA VAL A 289 14.02 -11.29 -10.00
C VAL A 289 14.34 -12.79 -9.87
N GLN A 290 15.42 -13.27 -10.49
CA GLN A 290 15.95 -14.61 -10.27
C GLN A 290 16.59 -14.75 -8.88
N GLU A 291 17.28 -13.72 -8.39
CA GLU A 291 17.90 -13.70 -7.06
C GLU A 291 16.88 -13.44 -5.95
N VAL A 292 15.86 -12.64 -6.24
CA VAL A 292 14.76 -12.34 -5.32
C VAL A 292 13.45 -12.65 -6.03
N PRO A 293 13.01 -13.92 -6.01
CA PRO A 293 11.71 -14.32 -6.53
C PRO A 293 10.54 -13.58 -5.88
N ILE A 294 9.41 -13.53 -6.60
CA ILE A 294 8.19 -12.77 -6.23
C ILE A 294 7.62 -13.14 -4.85
N ASP A 295 7.88 -14.35 -4.37
CA ASP A 295 7.44 -14.89 -3.09
C ASP A 295 8.45 -14.72 -1.94
N THR A 296 9.57 -14.04 -2.18
CA THR A 296 10.63 -13.87 -1.17
C THR A 296 10.26 -12.85 -0.09
N LEU A 297 9.71 -11.69 -0.49
CA LEU A 297 9.50 -10.54 0.39
C LEU A 297 8.13 -10.67 1.10
N PRO A 298 8.08 -10.89 2.44
CA PRO A 298 6.84 -11.26 3.11
C PRO A 298 5.78 -10.14 3.09
N SER A 299 6.17 -8.86 3.17
CA SER A 299 5.21 -7.75 3.00
C SER A 299 4.58 -7.75 1.61
N TYR A 300 5.38 -7.96 0.57
CA TYR A 300 4.86 -8.01 -0.81
C TYR A 300 3.90 -9.18 -1.00
N VAL A 301 4.26 -10.37 -0.49
CA VAL A 301 3.39 -11.55 -0.54
C VAL A 301 2.06 -11.27 0.15
N LEU A 302 2.08 -10.72 1.37
CA LEU A 302 0.87 -10.37 2.11
C LEU A 302 -0.02 -9.39 1.33
N GLN A 303 0.56 -8.35 0.73
CA GLN A 303 -0.16 -7.41 -0.13
C GLN A 303 -0.85 -8.09 -1.32
N GLN A 304 -0.12 -8.95 -2.03
CA GLN A 304 -0.66 -9.64 -3.20
C GLN A 304 -1.80 -10.60 -2.80
N ARG A 305 -1.65 -11.32 -1.69
CA ARG A 305 -2.71 -12.21 -1.18
C ARG A 305 -3.96 -11.43 -0.77
N LEU A 306 -3.78 -10.30 -0.09
CA LEU A 306 -4.88 -9.41 0.26
C LEU A 306 -5.58 -8.87 -0.99
N ALA A 307 -4.83 -8.38 -1.97
CA ALA A 307 -5.36 -7.85 -3.22
C ALA A 307 -6.20 -8.90 -3.98
N LYS A 308 -5.71 -10.14 -4.11
CA LYS A 308 -6.45 -11.25 -4.76
C LYS A 308 -7.76 -11.59 -4.05
N ILE A 309 -7.84 -11.42 -2.73
CA ILE A 309 -9.10 -11.59 -1.99
C ILE A 309 -10.04 -10.40 -2.24
N GLN A 310 -9.50 -9.18 -2.21
CA GLN A 310 -10.25 -7.95 -2.45
C GLN A 310 -10.85 -7.86 -3.86
N GLU A 311 -10.22 -8.47 -4.87
CA GLU A 311 -10.76 -8.55 -6.24
C GLU A 311 -12.13 -9.23 -6.32
N LYS A 312 -12.43 -10.14 -5.38
CA LYS A 312 -13.73 -10.83 -5.30
C LYS A 312 -14.84 -9.95 -4.70
N ALA A 313 -14.51 -8.79 -4.14
CA ALA A 313 -15.49 -7.89 -3.54
C ALA A 313 -16.28 -7.15 -4.63
N ALA A 314 -17.59 -7.01 -4.41
CA ALA A 314 -18.51 -6.41 -5.39
C ALA A 314 -18.16 -4.97 -5.80
N ARG A 315 -17.52 -4.20 -4.90
CA ARG A 315 -17.07 -2.82 -5.15
C ARG A 315 -15.74 -2.50 -4.48
N VAL A 316 -14.99 -1.58 -5.10
CA VAL A 316 -13.75 -1.01 -4.58
C VAL A 316 -14.06 0.16 -3.65
N SER A 317 -13.34 0.25 -2.54
CA SER A 317 -13.13 1.53 -1.86
C SER A 317 -11.72 2.01 -2.14
N GLY A 318 -11.50 3.29 -2.41
CA GLY A 318 -10.16 3.87 -2.51
C GLY A 318 -9.34 3.71 -1.22
N SER A 319 -9.99 3.45 -0.08
CA SER A 319 -9.30 3.06 1.16
C SER A 319 -8.61 1.69 1.04
N ASP A 320 -9.09 0.78 0.17
CA ASP A 320 -8.50 -0.55 -0.02
C ASP A 320 -7.03 -0.47 -0.47
N PHE A 321 -6.67 0.60 -1.19
CA PHE A 321 -5.31 0.87 -1.63
C PHE A 321 -4.40 1.35 -0.48
N GLY A 322 -4.92 2.21 0.40
CA GLY A 322 -4.23 2.68 1.60
C GLY A 322 -4.03 1.55 2.62
N ASP A 323 -5.07 0.76 2.85
CA ASP A 323 -5.05 -0.45 3.69
C ASP A 323 -3.97 -1.42 3.22
N GLY A 324 -3.79 -1.58 1.91
CA GLY A 324 -2.72 -2.39 1.34
C GLY A 324 -1.32 -1.97 1.81
N TYR A 325 -1.11 -0.71 2.21
CA TYR A 325 0.17 -0.21 2.71
C TYR A 325 0.30 -0.23 4.24
N ILE A 326 -0.82 -0.29 4.97
CA ILE A 326 -0.82 -0.39 6.44
C ILE A 326 -0.81 -1.86 6.89
N VAL A 327 -1.55 -2.73 6.20
CA VAL A 327 -1.66 -4.16 6.51
C VAL A 327 -0.30 -4.86 6.68
N PRO A 328 0.73 -4.62 5.85
CA PRO A 328 2.03 -5.27 6.02
C PRO A 328 2.70 -5.01 7.37
N LEU A 329 2.35 -3.92 8.05
CA LEU A 329 2.85 -3.62 9.39
C LEU A 329 2.44 -4.69 10.41
N ILE A 330 1.44 -5.53 10.13
CA ILE A 330 1.06 -6.65 11.00
C ILE A 330 2.21 -7.65 11.22
N LEU A 331 3.18 -7.69 10.31
CA LEU A 331 4.36 -8.51 10.45
C LEU A 331 5.40 -7.86 11.37
N TYR A 332 5.29 -6.56 11.70
CA TYR A 332 6.35 -5.76 12.32
C TYR A 332 5.94 -4.97 13.55
N ALA A 333 4.65 -4.66 13.70
CA ALA A 333 4.05 -4.06 14.89
C ALA A 333 3.48 -5.15 15.79
N ASP A 334 3.39 -4.87 17.09
CA ASP A 334 2.80 -5.78 18.06
C ASP A 334 1.29 -5.88 17.89
N SER A 335 0.64 -4.81 17.42
CA SER A 335 -0.77 -4.82 17.07
C SER A 335 -1.13 -3.86 15.95
N VAL A 336 -2.10 -4.24 15.11
CA VAL A 336 -2.62 -3.40 14.02
C VAL A 336 -4.15 -3.29 14.12
N GLU A 337 -4.65 -2.06 14.21
CA GLU A 337 -6.06 -1.77 14.04
C GLU A 337 -6.43 -1.79 12.56
N VAL A 338 -7.52 -2.48 12.23
CA VAL A 338 -8.06 -2.55 10.87
C VAL A 338 -9.57 -2.37 10.89
N ASP A 339 -10.11 -1.92 9.75
CA ASP A 339 -11.56 -1.86 9.57
C ASP A 339 -12.19 -3.26 9.52
N LYS A 340 -13.53 -3.30 9.52
CA LYS A 340 -14.28 -4.57 9.49
C LYS A 340 -13.95 -5.44 8.26
N ARG A 341 -13.86 -4.84 7.07
CA ARG A 341 -13.62 -5.56 5.81
C ARG A 341 -12.20 -6.10 5.78
N THR A 342 -11.22 -5.28 6.13
CA THR A 342 -9.81 -5.65 6.16
C THR A 342 -9.56 -6.73 7.20
N TYR A 343 -10.23 -6.68 8.36
CA TYR A 343 -10.24 -7.78 9.34
C TYR A 343 -10.72 -9.11 8.72
N GLU A 344 -11.82 -9.10 7.97
CA GLU A 344 -12.35 -10.30 7.30
C GLU A 344 -11.43 -10.80 6.18
N TYR A 345 -10.77 -9.90 5.44
CA TYR A 345 -9.78 -10.27 4.42
C TYR A 345 -8.54 -10.89 5.03
N LEU A 346 -8.02 -10.37 6.14
CA LEU A 346 -6.86 -10.95 6.85
C LEU A 346 -7.16 -12.36 7.37
N ASN A 347 -8.37 -12.59 7.90
CA ASN A 347 -8.80 -13.94 8.27
C ASN A 347 -8.83 -14.90 7.07
N GLN A 348 -9.21 -14.42 5.88
CA GLN A 348 -9.16 -15.22 4.65
C GLN A 348 -7.72 -15.47 4.17
N VAL A 349 -6.81 -14.51 4.34
CA VAL A 349 -5.37 -14.70 4.08
C VAL A 349 -4.83 -15.81 4.99
N GLN A 350 -5.11 -15.76 6.30
CA GLN A 350 -4.65 -16.79 7.24
C GLN A 350 -5.11 -18.20 6.87
N ARG A 351 -6.35 -18.33 6.35
CA ARG A 351 -6.89 -19.63 5.90
C ARG A 351 -6.29 -20.10 4.58
N SER A 352 -6.09 -19.18 3.62
CA SER A 352 -5.62 -19.52 2.28
C SER A 352 -4.10 -19.65 2.17
N CYS A 353 -3.36 -19.04 3.07
CA CYS A 353 -1.90 -19.15 3.18
C CYS A 353 -1.48 -19.25 4.65
N PRO A 354 -1.59 -20.43 5.29
CA PRO A 354 -1.24 -20.61 6.69
C PRO A 354 0.20 -20.23 7.04
N ALA A 355 1.12 -20.38 6.08
CA ALA A 355 2.53 -20.02 6.26
C ALA A 355 2.70 -18.54 6.63
N ILE A 356 2.19 -17.60 5.81
CA ILE A 356 2.24 -16.17 6.16
C ILE A 356 1.29 -15.86 7.32
N GLY A 357 0.16 -16.56 7.40
CA GLY A 357 -0.84 -16.38 8.44
C GLY A 357 -0.30 -16.62 9.86
N SER A 358 0.64 -17.55 10.01
CA SER A 358 1.32 -17.85 11.28
C SER A 358 2.31 -16.77 11.73
N LEU A 359 2.75 -15.91 10.80
CA LEU A 359 3.71 -14.84 11.04
C LEU A 359 3.02 -13.49 11.32
N MET A 360 1.72 -13.40 11.06
CA MET A 360 0.93 -12.20 11.32
C MET A 360 0.80 -11.99 12.84
N GLY A 361 1.15 -10.78 13.29
CA GLY A 361 0.92 -10.32 14.65
C GLY A 361 -0.56 -10.13 14.96
N HIS A 362 -0.83 -9.55 16.14
CA HIS A 362 -2.20 -9.30 16.56
C HIS A 362 -2.86 -8.23 15.69
N PHE A 363 -4.09 -8.49 15.24
CA PHE A 363 -4.88 -7.49 14.55
C PHE A 363 -6.29 -7.47 15.12
N PHE A 364 -6.85 -6.27 15.22
CA PHE A 364 -8.12 -6.06 15.87
C PHE A 364 -8.93 -4.99 15.16
N ARG A 365 -10.21 -4.93 15.50
CA ARG A 365 -11.13 -3.90 15.05
C ARG A 365 -11.61 -3.12 16.26
N SER A 366 -11.78 -1.81 16.11
CA SER A 366 -12.41 -0.99 17.14
C SER A 366 -13.60 -0.21 16.58
N ILE A 367 -14.64 -0.07 17.40
CA ILE A 367 -15.76 0.86 17.14
C ILE A 367 -15.50 2.18 17.89
N ASP A 368 -14.74 2.10 18.99
CA ASP A 368 -14.47 3.20 19.89
C ASP A 368 -13.01 3.19 20.33
N TYR A 369 -12.28 4.25 20.00
CA TYR A 369 -10.86 4.35 20.28
C TYR A 369 -10.54 4.21 21.77
N ALA A 370 -11.48 4.56 22.67
CA ALA A 370 -11.29 4.41 24.10
C ALA A 370 -11.10 2.95 24.55
N LYS A 371 -11.50 1.96 23.74
CA LYS A 371 -11.31 0.53 24.03
C LYS A 371 -9.99 -0.03 23.52
N ILE A 372 -9.29 0.70 22.66
CA ILE A 372 -8.05 0.25 22.03
C ILE A 372 -6.98 -0.16 23.05
N PRO A 373 -6.75 0.56 24.16
CA PRO A 373 -5.76 0.14 25.15
C PRO A 373 -5.96 -1.29 25.67
N ASP A 374 -7.22 -1.76 25.74
CA ASP A 374 -7.56 -3.12 26.17
C ASP A 374 -7.52 -4.14 25.02
N LEU A 375 -7.66 -3.67 23.77
CA LEU A 375 -7.62 -4.51 22.57
C LEU A 375 -6.20 -4.77 22.06
N CYS A 376 -5.21 -3.97 22.43
CA CYS A 376 -3.81 -4.11 22.01
C CYS A 376 -3.10 -5.39 22.53
N GLY A 377 -3.81 -6.31 23.20
CA GLY A 377 -3.23 -7.58 23.66
C GLY A 377 -2.21 -7.44 24.79
N ILE A 378 -2.11 -6.26 25.40
CA ILE A 378 -1.19 -5.97 26.51
C ILE A 378 -1.77 -6.65 27.76
N LYS A 379 -1.12 -7.72 28.23
CA LYS A 379 -1.43 -8.29 29.55
C LYS A 379 -0.96 -7.30 30.61
N ALA A 380 -1.88 -6.91 31.50
CA ALA A 380 -1.62 -6.02 32.63
C ALA A 380 -0.56 -6.57 33.60
#